data_AF-A0A2I0N591-F1
#
_entry.id   AF-A0A2I0N591-F1
#
_cell.length_a   1.000
_cell.length_b   1.000
_cell.length_c   1.000
_cell.angle_alpha   90.00
_cell.angle_beta   90.00
_cell.angle_gamma   90.00
#
_symmetry.space_group_name_H-M   'P 1'
#
loop_
_entity.id
_entity.type
_entity.pdbx_description
1 polymer ?
#
loop_
_entity_poly.entity_id
_entity_poly.type
_entity_poly.pdbx_seq_one_letter_code
_entity_poly.pdbx_strand_id
1 'polypeptide(L)' 'MGMRYWTYDWVGGIIAILTFLGATCIFILIAAIPFWLLWNWLMPNIFKLPQINILQAIGLLFLLGIITGSIGIRRNRS' A
#
# COMPACT_ATOMS: atom_id res chain seq x y z
N MET A 1 -1.35 45.01 8.10
CA MET A 1 -0.97 43.77 8.81
C MET A 1 -1.09 42.60 7.84
N GLY A 2 -0.10 42.40 6.97
CA GLY A 2 -0.16 41.40 5.91
C GLY A 2 1.23 40.83 5.66
N MET A 3 1.53 39.69 6.29
CA MET A 3 2.75 38.88 6.12
C MET A 3 2.61 37.60 6.98
N ARG A 4 1.52 36.85 6.83
CA ARG A 4 1.28 35.58 7.58
C ARG A 4 0.64 34.46 6.73
N TYR A 5 0.84 34.43 5.41
CA TYR A 5 0.29 33.37 4.54
C TYR A 5 1.40 32.56 3.83
N TRP A 6 2.55 33.17 3.54
CA TRP A 6 3.69 32.54 2.86
C TRP A 6 4.26 31.29 3.54
N THR A 7 4.18 31.18 4.87
CA THR A 7 4.72 30.03 5.61
C THR A 7 3.73 28.87 5.71
N TYR A 8 2.43 29.12 5.50
CA TYR A 8 1.39 28.10 5.65
C TYR A 8 1.12 27.32 4.36
N ASP A 9 1.49 27.86 3.19
CA ASP A 9 1.28 27.19 1.90
C ASP A 9 2.16 25.93 1.75
N TRP A 10 3.47 26.07 1.98
CA TRP A 10 4.41 24.94 1.88
C TRP A 10 4.25 23.94 3.04
N VAL A 11 4.01 24.44 4.25
CA VAL A 11 3.75 23.60 5.42
C VAL A 11 2.43 22.83 5.24
N GLY A 12 1.38 23.49 4.74
CA GLY A 12 0.11 22.84 4.40
C GLY A 12 0.27 21.77 3.33
N GLY A 13 1.06 22.02 2.29
CA GLY A 13 1.39 21.02 1.27
C GLY A 13 2.11 19.80 1.85
N ILE A 14 3.10 20.00 2.71
CA ILE A 14 3.81 18.90 3.40
C ILE A 14 2.86 18.08 4.29
N ILE A 15 2.02 18.75 5.08
CA ILE A 15 1.04 18.08 5.95
C ILE A 15 0.05 17.26 5.12
N ALA A 16 -0.43 17.79 4.00
CA ALA A 16 -1.33 17.08 3.10
C ALA A 16 -0.68 15.80 2.53
N ILE A 17 0.58 15.90 2.07
CA ILE A 17 1.33 14.75 1.56
C ILE A 17 1.54 13.69 2.64
N LEU A 18 1.97 14.09 3.84
CA LEU A 18 2.20 13.17 4.95
C LEU A 18 0.91 12.47 5.37
N THR A 19 -0.21 13.20 5.42
CA THR A 19 -1.52 12.64 5.78
C THR A 19 -2.00 11.66 4.72
N PHE A 20 -1.84 11.99 3.44
CA PHE A 20 -2.21 11.11 2.33
C PHE A 20 -1.37 9.83 2.31
N LEU A 21 -0.05 9.94 2.50
CA LEU A 21 0.85 8.79 2.57
C LEU A 21 0.52 7.90 3.77
N GLY A 22 0.28 8.50 4.93
CA GLY A 22 -0.12 7.78 6.15
C GLY A 22 -1.46 7.05 5.98
N ALA A 23 -2.47 7.73 5.44
CA ALA A 23 -3.78 7.14 5.16
C ALA A 23 -3.67 5.96 4.17
N THR A 24 -2.86 6.11 3.11
CA THR A 24 -2.62 5.05 2.13
C THR A 24 -1.94 3.84 2.77
N CYS A 25 -0.92 4.05 3.59
CA CYS A 25 -0.26 2.96 4.32
C CYS A 25 -1.23 2.20 5.24
N ILE A 26 -2.09 2.93 5.98
CA ILE A 26 -3.10 2.32 6.85
C ILE A 26 -4.11 1.50 6.02
N PHE A 27 -4.56 2.05 4.88
CA PHE A 27 -5.48 1.34 3.99
C PHE A 27 -4.87 0.02 3.47
N ILE A 28 -3.60 0.05 3.06
CA ILE A 28 -2.87 -1.16 2.61
C ILE A 28 -2.75 -2.18 3.75
N LEU A 29 -2.43 -1.73 4.97
CA LEU A 29 -2.36 -2.62 6.13
C LEU A 29 -3.70 -3.30 6.41
N ILE A 30 -4.80 -2.54 6.39
CA ILE A 30 -6.15 -3.08 6.60
C ILE A 30 -6.52 -4.08 5.50
N ALA A 31 -6.20 -3.77 4.23
CA ALA A 31 -6.43 -4.66 3.10
C ALA A 31 -5.55 -5.93 3.15
N ALA A 32 -4.36 -5.87 3.75
CA ALA A 32 -3.47 -7.01 3.89
C ALA A 32 -3.91 -7.99 4.99
N ILE A 33 -4.67 -7.56 6.01
CA ILE A 33 -5.20 -8.42 7.09
C ILE A 33 -6.02 -9.59 6.55
N PRO A 34 -7.08 -9.40 5.73
CA PRO A 34 -7.88 -10.52 5.23
C PRO A 34 -7.06 -11.45 4.33
N PHE A 35 -6.12 -10.93 3.54
CA PHE A 35 -5.21 -11.74 2.72
C PHE A 35 -4.28 -12.60 3.58
N TRP A 36 -3.68 -12.02 4.62
CA TRP A 36 -2.81 -12.72 5.56
C TRP A 36 -3.57 -13.82 6.32
N LEU A 37 -4.78 -13.50 6.80
CA LEU A 37 -5.63 -14.45 7.49
C LEU A 37 -6.02 -15.61 6.58
N LEU A 38 -6.48 -15.32 5.35
CA LEU A 38 -6.85 -16.35 4.37
C LEU A 38 -5.66 -17.23 4.01
N TRP A 39 -4.48 -16.63 3.79
CA TRP A 39 -3.28 -17.38 3.47
C TRP A 39 -2.91 -18.33 4.61
N ASN A 40 -2.76 -17.82 5.84
CA ASN A 40 -2.37 -18.64 6.98
C ASN A 40 -3.40 -19.70 7.35
N TRP A 41 -4.66 -19.52 6.96
CA TRP A 41 -5.71 -20.50 7.18
C TRP A 41 -5.78 -21.58 6.10
N LEU A 42 -5.56 -21.21 4.83
CA LEU A 42 -5.78 -22.10 3.69
C LEU A 42 -4.49 -22.73 3.15
N MET A 43 -3.45 -21.92 2.89
CA MET A 43 -2.26 -22.35 2.16
C MET A 43 -1.40 -23.36 2.94
N PRO A 44 -1.12 -23.18 4.25
CA PRO A 44 -0.43 -24.18 5.04
C PRO A 44 -1.20 -25.50 5.16
N ASN A 45 -2.53 -25.43 5.26
CA ASN A 45 -3.35 -26.61 5.48
C ASN A 45 -3.50 -27.46 4.20
N ILE A 46 -3.69 -26.82 3.04
CA ILE A 46 -3.90 -27.53 1.77
C ILE A 46 -2.58 -27.89 1.08
N PHE A 47 -1.62 -26.95 1.07
CA PHE A 47 -0.39 -27.08 0.28
C PHE A 47 0.87 -27.33 1.12
N LYS A 48 0.75 -27.44 2.45
CA LYS A 48 1.87 -27.60 3.40
C LYS A 48 2.94 -26.49 3.27
N LEU A 49 2.52 -25.30 2.87
CA LEU A 49 3.37 -24.12 2.74
C LEU A 49 3.65 -23.48 4.10
N PRO A 50 4.78 -22.75 4.27
CA PRO A 50 5.04 -22.02 5.49
C PRO A 50 4.01 -20.91 5.72
N GLN A 51 3.73 -20.63 6.99
CA GLN A 51 2.96 -19.46 7.39
C GLN A 51 3.75 -18.19 7.05
N ILE A 52 3.03 -17.17 6.60
CA ILE A 52 3.63 -15.89 6.24
C ILE A 52 3.35 -14.85 7.32
N ASN A 53 4.22 -13.85 7.45
CA ASN A 53 3.96 -12.67 8.27
C ASN A 53 3.21 -11.58 7.47
N ILE A 54 2.60 -10.59 8.14
CA ILE A 54 1.87 -9.48 7.51
C ILE A 54 2.76 -8.73 6.51
N LEU A 55 4.04 -8.50 6.84
CA LEU A 55 5.00 -7.87 5.92
C LEU A 55 5.23 -8.70 4.66
N GLN A 56 5.30 -10.04 4.79
CA GLN A 56 5.44 -10.95 3.65
C GLN A 56 4.17 -11.00 2.81
N ALA A 57 2.99 -10.95 3.43
CA ALA A 57 1.71 -10.83 2.76
C ALA A 57 1.62 -9.56 1.90
N ILE A 58 2.05 -8.41 2.44
CA ILE A 58 2.12 -7.15 1.69
C ILE A 58 3.09 -7.25 0.52
N GLY A 59 4.28 -7.83 0.74
CA GLY A 59 5.26 -8.06 -0.33
C GLY A 59 4.73 -8.98 -1.43
N LEU A 60 3.95 -10.02 -1.07
CA LEU A 60 3.32 -10.91 -2.02
C LEU A 60 2.22 -10.20 -2.84
N LEU A 61 1.37 -9.42 -2.17
CA LEU A 61 0.34 -8.59 -2.83
C LEU A 61 0.97 -7.58 -3.80
N PHE A 62 2.09 -6.97 -3.41
CA PHE A 62 2.83 -6.06 -4.27
C PHE A 62 3.42 -6.78 -5.49
N LEU A 63 4.04 -7.95 -5.29
CA LEU A 63 4.58 -8.78 -6.36
C LEU A 63 3.49 -9.26 -7.32
N LEU A 64 2.34 -9.70 -6.79
CA LEU A 64 1.15 -10.03 -7.58
C LEU A 64 0.71 -8.81 -8.42
N GLY A 65 0.66 -7.63 -7.82
CA GLY A 65 0.31 -6.40 -8.53
C GLY A 65 1.22 -6.10 -9.74
N ILE A 66 2.52 -6.37 -9.60
CA ILE A 66 3.52 -6.26 -10.68
C ILE A 66 3.25 -7.33 -11.76
N ILE A 67 3.15 -8.60 -11.36
CA ILE A 67 3.00 -9.73 -12.29
C ILE A 67 1.70 -9.62 -13.08
N THR A 68 0.60 -9.24 -12.43
CA THR A 68 -0.71 -9.10 -13.08
C THR A 68 -0.80 -7.82 -13.93
N GLY A 69 0.24 -6.98 -13.95
CA GLY A 69 0.26 -5.73 -14.72
C GLY A 69 -0.73 -4.67 -14.22
N SER A 70 -1.32 -4.88 -13.04
CA SER A 70 -2.22 -3.91 -12.39
C SER A 70 -1.49 -2.62 -12.01
N ILE A 71 -0.17 -2.72 -11.77
CA ILE A 71 0.75 -1.59 -11.71
C ILE A 71 1.16 -1.27 -13.16
N GLY A 72 0.20 -0.77 -13.94
CA GLY A 72 0.36 -0.57 -15.37
C GLY A 72 1.33 0.58 -15.67
N ILE A 73 2.51 0.25 -16.20
CA ILE A 73 3.22 1.17 -17.09
C ILE A 73 2.31 1.35 -18.30
N ARG A 74 1.61 2.50 -18.37
CA ARG A 74 0.80 2.87 -19.53
C ARG A 74 1.70 2.93 -20.75
N ARG A 75 1.79 1.81 -21.49
CA ARG A 75 2.55 1.73 -22.72
C ARG A 75 1.78 2.51 -23.77
N ASN A 76 2.21 3.75 -24.04
CA ASN A 76 1.65 4.56 -25.10
C ASN A 76 1.92 3.85 -26.44
N ARG A 77 0.88 3.20 -26.99
CA ARG A 77 0.89 2.70 -28.36
C ARG A 77 0.23 3.80 -29.21
N SER A 78 1.06 4.39 -30.09
CA SER A 78 0.75 5.43 -31.08
C SER A 78 -0.45 5.13 -31.94
#